data_AF-A0A928REC4-F1
#
_entry.id   AF-A0A928REC4-F1
#
_cell.length_a   1.000
_cell.length_b   1.000
_cell.length_c   1.000
_cell.angle_alpha   90.00
_cell.angle_beta   90.00
_cell.angle_gamma   90.00
#
_symmetry.space_group_name_H-M   'P 1'
#
loop_
_entity.id
_entity.type
_entity.pdbx_description
1 polymer ?
#
loop_
_entity_poly.entity_id
_entity_poly.type
_entity_poly.pdbx_seq_one_letter_code
_entity_poly.pdbx_strand_id
1 'polypeptide(L)'
;FLKPCDTYSFNQLLTENRFQREKVYAVGIPCEGMADIDKVKALSGDGIIGISFGEDAMTVNTLYDGEKSVAYKDALAERCLSCKSKKCVAYDELLGENGEVLDSNRFDEVAKLESMTEDERFLFWQNELSRCIRCNACRDVCPACTCEKCVFDNPQSGVENKAISDRFEEKMFHVIRAFHVAGRCTDCGECSRVCPQNIPLHLLNRKFIKDINEFYGEYQAGEVVGSRAPLVDYTTDDLEPGEAVEKGVGNNA
;
A
#
# COMPACT_ATOMS: atom_id res chain seq x y z
N PHE A 1 -18.00 -7.40 1.31
CA PHE A 1 -17.15 -8.23 0.43
C PHE A 1 -15.71 -7.77 0.56
N LEU A 2 -14.77 -8.70 0.74
CA LEU A 2 -13.35 -8.42 0.98
C LEU A 2 -12.49 -9.29 0.06
N LYS A 3 -11.59 -8.66 -0.68
CA LYS A 3 -10.48 -9.35 -1.38
C LYS A 3 -9.39 -9.69 -0.36
N PRO A 4 -8.42 -10.58 -0.67
CA PRO A 4 -7.34 -10.94 0.24
C PRO A 4 -6.64 -9.73 0.87
N CYS A 5 -6.24 -8.73 0.09
CA CYS A 5 -5.62 -7.50 0.59
C CYS A 5 -6.53 -6.66 1.52
N ASP A 6 -7.85 -6.68 1.29
CA ASP A 6 -8.82 -5.98 2.13
C ASP A 6 -8.94 -6.67 3.50
N THR A 7 -8.81 -8.01 3.56
CA THR A 7 -8.94 -8.77 4.81
C THR A 7 -7.85 -8.44 5.84
N TYR A 8 -6.63 -8.16 5.41
CA TYR A 8 -5.58 -7.66 6.30
C TYR A 8 -5.96 -6.29 6.88
N SER A 9 -6.49 -5.40 6.04
CA SER A 9 -6.93 -4.07 6.46
C SER A 9 -8.11 -4.13 7.42
N PHE A 10 -9.03 -5.08 7.20
CA PHE A 10 -10.15 -5.37 8.09
C PHE A 10 -9.65 -5.79 9.49
N ASN A 11 -8.71 -6.72 9.56
CA ASN A 11 -8.09 -7.13 10.82
C ASN A 11 -7.31 -5.99 11.48
N GLN A 12 -6.60 -5.16 10.72
CA GLN A 12 -5.90 -4.00 11.26
C GLN A 12 -6.86 -3.00 11.91
N LEU A 13 -8.00 -2.73 11.26
CA LEU A 13 -9.06 -1.88 11.80
C LEU A 13 -9.69 -2.47 13.08
N LEU A 14 -9.82 -3.79 13.17
CA LEU A 14 -10.26 -4.48 14.40
C LEU A 14 -9.23 -4.34 15.52
N THR A 15 -7.95 -4.57 15.24
CA THR A 15 -6.84 -4.39 16.20
C THR A 15 -6.84 -2.98 16.78
N GLU A 16 -7.17 -1.98 15.97
CA GLU A 16 -7.25 -0.57 16.37
C GLU A 16 -8.60 -0.15 16.97
N ASN A 17 -9.51 -1.10 17.19
CA ASN A 17 -10.86 -0.89 17.74
C ASN A 17 -11.69 0.15 16.95
N ARG A 18 -11.54 0.19 15.62
CA ARG A 18 -12.26 1.15 14.77
C ARG A 18 -13.71 0.78 14.50
N PHE A 19 -14.07 -0.49 14.69
CA PHE A 19 -15.44 -0.97 14.59
C PHE A 19 -15.65 -2.21 15.47
N GLN A 20 -16.92 -2.53 15.71
CA GLN A 20 -17.35 -3.72 16.44
C GLN A 20 -17.54 -4.89 15.48
N ARG A 21 -16.82 -6.00 15.70
CA ARG A 21 -16.78 -7.15 14.78
C ARG A 21 -18.16 -7.73 14.51
N GLU A 22 -19.01 -7.81 15.53
CA GLU A 22 -20.36 -8.33 15.51
C GLU A 22 -21.34 -7.51 14.65
N LYS A 23 -20.99 -6.27 14.31
CA LYS A 23 -21.81 -5.40 13.45
C LYS A 23 -21.50 -5.55 11.96
N VAL A 24 -20.53 -6.40 11.59
CA VAL A 24 -20.08 -6.54 10.21
C VAL A 24 -20.10 -8.01 9.80
N TYR A 25 -20.84 -8.32 8.73
CA TYR A 25 -20.78 -9.62 8.06
C TYR A 25 -19.80 -9.54 6.88
N ALA A 26 -18.69 -10.25 6.98
CA ALA A 26 -17.58 -10.19 6.04
C ALA A 26 -17.59 -11.39 5.09
N VAL A 27 -17.93 -11.17 3.83
CA VAL A 27 -17.80 -12.17 2.76
C VAL A 27 -16.46 -12.01 2.06
N GLY A 28 -15.57 -12.99 2.19
CA GLY A 28 -14.31 -13.08 1.46
C GLY A 28 -14.52 -13.50 0.02
N ILE A 29 -13.74 -12.95 -0.91
CA ILE A 29 -13.74 -13.32 -2.33
C ILE A 29 -12.29 -13.56 -2.79
N PRO A 30 -11.98 -14.68 -3.45
CA PRO A 30 -10.74 -14.91 -4.18
C PRO A 30 -10.47 -13.81 -5.18
N CYS A 31 -9.20 -13.53 -5.44
CA CYS A 31 -8.81 -12.39 -6.26
C CYS A 31 -7.62 -12.75 -7.14
N GLU A 32 -7.83 -12.85 -8.45
CA GLU A 32 -6.73 -13.07 -9.39
C GLU A 32 -5.96 -11.78 -9.73
N GLY A 33 -6.51 -10.63 -9.38
CA GLY A 33 -5.90 -9.32 -9.58
C GLY A 33 -6.95 -8.30 -9.99
N MET A 34 -6.66 -7.02 -9.76
CA MET A 34 -7.55 -5.94 -10.16
C MET A 34 -7.00 -5.27 -11.41
N ALA A 35 -7.86 -5.07 -12.41
CA ALA A 35 -7.52 -4.28 -13.58
C ALA A 35 -7.42 -2.79 -13.23
N ASP A 36 -6.48 -2.11 -13.87
CA ASP A 36 -6.32 -0.66 -13.85
C ASP A 36 -7.07 -0.04 -15.02
N ILE A 37 -7.99 0.88 -14.73
CA ILE A 37 -8.88 1.44 -15.75
C ILE A 37 -8.12 2.25 -16.81
N ASP A 38 -7.02 2.91 -16.44
CA ASP A 38 -6.25 3.73 -17.38
C ASP A 38 -5.41 2.85 -18.29
N LYS A 39 -4.89 1.72 -17.79
CA LYS A 39 -4.27 0.69 -18.64
C LYS A 39 -5.29 0.05 -19.58
N VAL A 40 -6.49 -0.28 -19.08
CA VAL A 40 -7.55 -0.82 -19.93
C VAL A 40 -7.88 0.17 -21.04
N LYS A 41 -8.14 1.45 -20.74
CA LYS A 41 -8.39 2.49 -21.74
C LYS A 41 -7.23 2.65 -22.73
N ALA A 42 -5.98 2.60 -22.28
CA ALA A 42 -4.83 2.69 -23.16
C ALA A 42 -4.76 1.52 -24.16
N LEU A 43 -5.23 0.33 -23.78
CA LEU A 43 -5.23 -0.87 -24.61
C LEU A 43 -6.51 -1.03 -25.45
N SER A 44 -7.65 -0.57 -24.95
CA SER A 44 -8.97 -0.75 -25.58
C SER A 44 -9.55 0.50 -26.23
N GLY A 45 -9.03 1.70 -25.93
CA GLY A 45 -9.69 2.96 -26.28
C GLY A 45 -10.72 3.41 -25.25
N ASP A 46 -11.25 4.63 -25.45
CA ASP A 46 -12.20 5.28 -24.56
C ASP A 46 -13.65 4.81 -24.75
N GLY A 47 -14.53 5.22 -23.83
CA GLY A 47 -15.97 4.93 -23.93
C GLY A 47 -16.31 3.46 -23.65
N ILE A 48 -15.70 2.87 -22.62
CA ILE A 48 -15.98 1.50 -22.19
C ILE A 48 -17.44 1.40 -21.71
N ILE A 49 -18.22 0.52 -22.33
CA ILE A 49 -19.62 0.23 -21.99
C ILE A 49 -19.81 -1.10 -21.28
N GLY A 50 -18.83 -2.00 -21.38
CA GLY A 50 -18.88 -3.30 -20.70
C GLY A 50 -17.54 -4.03 -20.76
N ILE A 51 -17.31 -4.90 -19.77
CA ILE A 51 -16.15 -5.79 -19.73
C ILE A 51 -16.68 -7.18 -19.40
N SER A 52 -16.31 -8.18 -20.19
CA SER A 52 -16.54 -9.59 -19.90
C SER A 52 -15.21 -10.30 -19.68
N PHE A 53 -15.22 -11.24 -18.73
CA PHE A 53 -14.03 -11.93 -18.27
C PHE A 53 -13.94 -13.31 -18.94
N GLY A 54 -12.88 -13.57 -19.71
CA GLY A 54 -12.49 -14.91 -20.17
C GLY A 54 -11.43 -15.55 -19.26
N GLU A 55 -10.75 -16.60 -19.73
CA GLU A 55 -9.69 -17.29 -18.96
C GLU A 55 -8.39 -16.47 -18.88
N ASP A 56 -7.85 -16.00 -20.02
CA ASP A 56 -6.55 -15.28 -20.08
C ASP A 56 -6.67 -13.81 -20.52
N ALA A 57 -7.84 -13.43 -21.02
CA ALA A 57 -8.11 -12.09 -21.52
C ALA A 57 -9.52 -11.63 -21.13
N MET A 58 -9.68 -10.32 -21.02
CA MET A 58 -10.98 -9.67 -20.94
C MET A 58 -11.39 -9.13 -22.31
N THR A 59 -12.67 -9.24 -22.63
CA THR A 59 -13.26 -8.55 -23.78
C THR A 59 -13.82 -7.22 -23.29
N VAL A 60 -13.29 -6.14 -23.84
CA VAL A 60 -13.69 -4.77 -23.53
C VAL A 60 -14.55 -4.26 -24.66
N ASN A 61 -15.81 -3.96 -24.35
CA ASN A 61 -16.76 -3.41 -25.29
C ASN A 61 -16.73 -1.89 -25.18
N THR A 62 -16.38 -1.23 -26.27
CA THR A 62 -16.27 0.22 -26.36
C THR A 62 -17.37 0.81 -27.24
N LEU A 63 -17.75 2.06 -26.98
CA LEU A 63 -18.79 2.76 -27.72
C LEU A 63 -18.38 3.06 -29.18
N TYR A 64 -17.08 3.29 -29.42
CA TYR A 64 -16.58 3.79 -30.70
C TYR A 64 -15.84 2.73 -31.52
N ASP A 65 -15.07 1.85 -30.88
CA ASP A 65 -14.18 0.91 -31.58
C ASP A 65 -14.70 -0.54 -31.57
N GLY A 66 -15.88 -0.79 -31.01
CA GLY A 66 -16.44 -2.13 -30.85
C GLY A 66 -15.74 -2.93 -29.75
N GLU A 67 -15.67 -4.26 -29.93
CA GLU A 67 -15.07 -5.17 -28.96
C GLU A 67 -13.56 -5.30 -29.18
N LYS A 68 -12.78 -5.19 -28.10
CA LYS A 68 -11.34 -5.44 -28.10
C LYS A 68 -10.95 -6.44 -27.02
N SER A 69 -10.02 -7.32 -27.36
CA SER A 69 -9.45 -8.28 -26.42
C SER A 69 -8.22 -7.68 -25.74
N VAL A 70 -8.18 -7.71 -24.41
CA VAL A 70 -7.06 -7.22 -23.59
C VAL A 70 -6.59 -8.34 -22.67
N ALA A 71 -5.31 -8.69 -22.71
CA ALA A 71 -4.76 -9.72 -21.82
C ALA A 71 -4.77 -9.23 -20.36
N TYR A 72 -5.14 -10.10 -19.40
CA TYR A 72 -5.27 -9.69 -18.00
C TYR A 72 -4.01 -9.07 -17.44
N LYS A 73 -2.88 -9.75 -17.66
CA LYS A 73 -1.56 -9.35 -17.18
C LYS A 73 -1.17 -7.91 -17.57
N ASP A 74 -1.60 -7.46 -18.75
CA ASP A 74 -1.23 -6.15 -19.29
C ASP A 74 -2.12 -5.04 -18.71
N ALA A 75 -3.32 -5.41 -18.23
CA ALA A 75 -4.27 -4.51 -17.60
C ALA A 75 -4.16 -4.47 -16.07
N LEU A 76 -3.37 -5.33 -15.43
CA LEU A 76 -3.29 -5.39 -13.96
C LEU A 76 -2.78 -4.09 -13.33
N ALA A 77 -3.40 -3.70 -12.22
CA ALA A 77 -2.90 -2.64 -11.35
C ALA A 77 -1.52 -3.00 -10.81
N GLU A 78 -0.63 -2.00 -10.71
CA GLU A 78 0.77 -2.18 -10.32
C GLU A 78 0.94 -2.97 -9.01
N ARG A 79 0.12 -2.66 -8.00
CA ARG A 79 0.10 -3.39 -6.71
C ARG A 79 -0.21 -4.87 -6.83
N CYS A 80 -0.94 -5.29 -7.87
CA CYS A 80 -1.34 -6.68 -8.07
C CYS A 80 -0.22 -7.48 -8.76
N LEU A 81 0.70 -6.81 -9.46
CA LEU A 81 1.89 -7.44 -10.04
C LEU A 81 2.88 -7.92 -8.96
N SER A 82 2.89 -7.24 -7.81
CA SER A 82 3.69 -7.61 -6.63
C SER A 82 2.80 -8.05 -5.46
N CYS A 83 1.74 -8.80 -5.76
CA CYS A 83 0.80 -9.26 -4.73
C CYS A 83 1.53 -10.18 -3.73
N LYS A 84 1.33 -9.94 -2.43
CA LYS A 84 1.94 -10.75 -1.37
C LYS A 84 1.18 -12.04 -1.06
N SER A 85 -0.12 -12.08 -1.33
CA SER A 85 -0.99 -13.16 -0.83
C SER A 85 -2.35 -13.15 -1.53
N LYS A 86 -2.80 -14.34 -1.92
CA LYS A 86 -4.18 -14.64 -2.32
C LYS A 86 -5.02 -15.16 -1.15
N LYS A 87 -4.40 -15.38 0.01
CA LYS A 87 -5.05 -15.85 1.22
C LYS A 87 -5.87 -14.74 1.87
N CYS A 88 -7.16 -15.00 2.05
CA CYS A 88 -8.02 -14.22 2.92
C CYS A 88 -7.74 -14.59 4.39
N VAL A 89 -7.48 -13.59 5.24
CA VAL A 89 -7.18 -13.78 6.67
C VAL A 89 -8.33 -13.40 7.60
N ALA A 90 -9.43 -12.89 7.04
CA ALA A 90 -10.61 -12.47 7.80
C ALA A 90 -11.88 -12.56 6.95
N TYR A 91 -12.84 -13.38 7.38
CA TYR A 91 -14.17 -13.51 6.78
C TYR A 91 -15.10 -14.33 7.70
N ASP A 92 -16.41 -14.15 7.54
CA ASP A 92 -17.45 -15.04 8.07
C ASP A 92 -17.75 -16.17 7.07
N GLU A 93 -17.74 -15.83 5.78
CA GLU A 93 -18.01 -16.73 4.67
C GLU A 93 -17.01 -16.45 3.54
N LEU A 94 -16.52 -17.50 2.88
CA LEU A 94 -15.62 -17.39 1.74
C LEU A 94 -16.28 -17.98 0.50
N LEU A 95 -16.33 -17.21 -0.57
CA LEU A 95 -16.83 -17.69 -1.85
C LEU A 95 -15.70 -18.40 -2.60
N GLY A 96 -15.77 -19.71 -2.77
CA GLY A 96 -14.69 -20.47 -3.43
C GLY A 96 -13.56 -20.86 -2.47
N GLU A 97 -12.38 -21.11 -3.02
CA GLU A 97 -11.24 -21.62 -2.24
C GLU A 97 -10.37 -20.50 -1.67
N ASN A 98 -9.79 -20.73 -0.49
CA ASN A 98 -8.85 -19.77 0.08
C ASN A 98 -7.50 -19.94 -0.61
N GLY A 99 -6.99 -18.86 -1.19
CA GLY A 99 -5.68 -18.88 -1.85
C GLY A 99 -4.53 -18.99 -0.84
N GLU A 100 -3.32 -18.95 -1.37
CA GLU A 100 -2.09 -19.10 -0.60
C GLU A 100 -1.35 -17.77 -0.45
N VAL A 101 -0.40 -17.75 0.49
CA VAL A 101 0.61 -16.68 0.55
C VAL A 101 1.58 -16.92 -0.61
N LEU A 102 1.89 -15.87 -1.36
CA LEU A 102 2.71 -15.98 -2.56
C LEU A 102 4.17 -15.64 -2.24
N ASP A 103 5.09 -16.29 -2.95
CA ASP A 103 6.44 -15.73 -3.08
C ASP A 103 6.34 -14.44 -3.91
N SER A 104 6.77 -13.33 -3.32
CA SER A 104 6.42 -12.00 -3.79
C SER A 104 7.65 -11.11 -3.87
N ASN A 105 7.83 -10.53 -5.05
CA ASN A 105 8.87 -9.57 -5.36
C ASN A 105 8.54 -8.14 -4.88
N ARG A 106 7.70 -8.00 -3.84
CA ARG A 106 7.21 -6.71 -3.37
C ARG A 106 8.32 -5.75 -2.92
N PHE A 107 9.47 -6.26 -2.53
CA PHE A 107 10.60 -5.47 -2.04
C PHE A 107 11.66 -5.16 -3.11
N ASP A 108 11.54 -5.66 -4.34
CA ASP A 108 12.57 -5.49 -5.38
C ASP A 108 12.87 -4.03 -5.70
N GLU A 109 11.85 -3.20 -5.90
CA GLU A 109 12.05 -1.77 -6.14
C GLU A 109 12.61 -1.04 -4.90
N VAL A 110 12.35 -1.53 -3.69
CA VAL A 110 12.98 -1.00 -2.48
C VAL A 110 14.47 -1.35 -2.47
N ALA A 111 14.84 -2.60 -2.76
CA ALA A 111 16.24 -3.02 -2.84
C ALA A 111 17.01 -2.26 -3.92
N LYS A 112 16.36 -1.98 -5.06
CA LYS A 112 16.93 -1.12 -6.10
C LYS A 112 17.17 0.30 -5.60
N LEU A 113 16.23 0.91 -4.87
CA LEU A 113 16.44 2.23 -4.25
C LEU A 113 17.53 2.21 -3.18
N GLU A 114 17.66 1.13 -2.42
CA GLU A 114 18.73 0.96 -1.43
C GLU A 114 20.11 0.88 -2.09
N SER A 115 20.21 0.26 -3.26
CA SER A 115 21.46 0.16 -4.03
C SER A 115 21.91 1.47 -4.71
N MET A 116 21.06 2.50 -4.72
CA MET A 116 21.43 3.83 -5.23
C MET A 116 22.35 4.55 -4.24
N THR A 117 23.19 5.44 -4.77
CA THR A 117 23.92 6.38 -3.91
C THR A 117 22.95 7.29 -3.14
N GLU A 118 23.40 7.86 -2.03
CA GLU A 118 22.58 8.76 -1.20
C GLU A 118 21.99 9.93 -2.02
N ASP A 119 22.80 10.52 -2.91
CA ASP A 119 22.40 11.61 -3.78
C ASP A 119 21.35 11.17 -4.81
N GLU A 120 21.54 10.02 -5.46
CA GLU A 120 20.57 9.48 -6.43
C GLU A 120 19.23 9.16 -5.76
N ARG A 121 19.27 8.49 -4.60
CA ARG A 121 18.07 8.18 -3.82
C ARG A 121 17.37 9.43 -3.34
N PHE A 122 18.11 10.44 -2.90
CA PHE A 122 17.55 11.72 -2.49
C PHE A 122 16.88 12.45 -3.67
N LEU A 123 17.51 12.46 -4.84
CA LEU A 123 16.97 13.06 -6.06
C LEU A 123 15.72 12.32 -6.55
N PHE A 124 15.72 10.98 -6.50
CA PHE A 124 14.53 10.19 -6.80
C PHE A 124 13.34 10.64 -5.96
N TRP A 125 13.48 10.67 -4.64
CA TRP A 125 12.39 11.09 -3.75
C TRP A 125 12.04 12.56 -3.92
N GLN A 126 13.00 13.44 -4.14
CA GLN A 126 12.71 14.85 -4.43
C GLN A 126 11.86 15.01 -5.69
N ASN A 127 12.19 14.28 -6.77
CA ASN A 127 11.45 14.33 -8.03
C ASN A 127 10.06 13.72 -7.91
N GLU A 128 9.91 12.61 -7.18
CA GLU A 128 8.60 11.99 -6.96
C GLU A 128 7.69 12.85 -6.07
N LEU A 129 8.21 13.36 -4.96
CA LEU A 129 7.41 14.09 -3.98
C LEU A 129 7.10 15.53 -4.38
N SER A 130 7.93 16.19 -5.19
CA SER A 130 7.66 17.54 -5.69
C SER A 130 6.41 17.64 -6.57
N ARG A 131 5.92 16.52 -7.13
CA ARG A 131 4.66 16.47 -7.87
C ARG A 131 3.42 16.46 -6.96
N CYS A 132 3.59 16.30 -5.64
CA CYS A 132 2.47 16.15 -4.72
C CYS A 132 1.63 17.43 -4.64
N ILE A 133 0.35 17.34 -5.03
CA ILE A 133 -0.60 18.46 -4.92
C ILE A 133 -1.31 18.53 -3.55
N ARG A 134 -0.83 17.78 -2.54
CA ARG A 134 -1.41 17.70 -1.18
C ARG A 134 -2.94 17.51 -1.14
N CYS A 135 -3.48 16.71 -2.07
CA CYS A 135 -4.91 16.38 -2.13
C CYS A 135 -5.39 15.44 -1.02
N ASN A 136 -4.47 14.87 -0.23
CA ASN A 136 -4.72 13.93 0.88
C ASN A 136 -5.45 12.63 0.51
N ALA A 137 -5.72 12.33 -0.76
CA ALA A 137 -6.35 11.08 -1.19
C ALA A 137 -5.63 9.83 -0.63
N CYS A 138 -4.29 9.85 -0.61
CA CYS A 138 -3.49 8.76 -0.07
C CYS A 138 -3.62 8.56 1.45
N ARG A 139 -3.97 9.61 2.20
CA ARG A 139 -4.32 9.55 3.63
C ARG A 139 -5.73 9.01 3.79
N ASP A 140 -6.69 9.58 3.07
CA ASP A 140 -8.12 9.31 3.27
C ASP A 140 -8.53 7.90 2.82
N VAL A 141 -7.82 7.31 1.85
CA VAL A 141 -8.03 5.90 1.45
C VAL A 141 -7.41 4.90 2.44
N CYS A 142 -6.49 5.33 3.31
CA CYS A 142 -5.62 4.41 4.03
C CYS A 142 -6.33 3.84 5.27
N PRO A 143 -6.47 2.51 5.38
CA PRO A 143 -7.12 1.87 6.52
C PRO A 143 -6.32 1.98 7.83
N ALA A 144 -5.05 2.38 7.78
CA ALA A 144 -4.25 2.69 8.97
C ALA A 144 -4.35 4.17 9.40
N CYS A 145 -4.84 5.06 8.53
CA CYS A 145 -4.99 6.49 8.84
C CYS A 145 -6.38 6.77 9.45
N THR A 146 -6.58 6.33 10.68
CA THR A 146 -7.92 6.29 11.32
C THR A 146 -8.04 7.18 12.55
N CYS A 147 -7.06 8.07 12.76
CA CYS A 147 -7.03 9.02 13.86
C CYS A 147 -8.24 9.95 13.80
N GLU A 148 -8.92 10.14 14.93
CA GLU A 148 -10.02 11.13 15.04
C GLU A 148 -9.51 12.57 14.93
N LYS A 149 -8.27 12.81 15.39
CA LYS A 149 -7.55 14.08 15.27
C LYS A 149 -6.28 13.84 14.47
N CYS A 150 -6.20 14.43 13.29
CA CYS A 150 -5.04 14.33 12.43
C CYS A 150 -4.14 15.55 12.60
N VAL A 151 -2.82 15.34 12.67
CA VAL A 151 -1.84 16.44 12.65
C VAL A 151 -1.99 17.29 11.38
N PHE A 152 -2.32 16.67 10.25
CA PHE A 152 -2.51 17.37 8.98
C PHE A 152 -3.81 18.18 8.89
N ASP A 153 -4.70 18.07 9.87
CA ASP A 153 -5.93 18.86 9.94
C ASP A 153 -5.92 19.81 11.16
N ASN A 154 -4.78 19.94 11.86
CA ASN A 154 -4.63 20.80 13.04
C ASN A 154 -3.90 22.12 12.70
N PRO A 155 -4.59 23.28 12.69
CA PRO A 155 -4.00 24.60 12.43
C PRO A 155 -2.84 25.03 13.34
N GLN A 156 -2.61 24.32 14.44
CA GLN A 156 -1.51 24.59 15.36
C GLN A 156 -0.31 23.67 15.13
N SER A 157 -0.37 22.76 14.16
CA SER A 157 0.68 21.77 13.93
C SER A 157 1.87 22.31 13.14
N GLY A 158 1.66 23.37 12.34
CA GLY A 158 2.64 23.87 11.38
C GLY A 158 2.82 22.96 10.15
N VAL A 159 2.04 21.89 10.03
CA VAL A 159 2.08 20.93 8.90
C VAL A 159 0.70 20.65 8.30
N GLU A 160 -0.32 21.40 8.73
CA GLU A 160 -1.69 21.34 8.23
C GLU A 160 -1.86 21.95 6.83
N ASN A 161 -0.86 22.71 6.38
CA ASN A 161 -0.93 23.44 5.12
C ASN A 161 -1.26 22.50 3.96
N LYS A 162 -2.36 22.81 3.27
CA LYS A 162 -2.83 22.09 2.06
C LYS A 162 -2.13 22.57 0.79
N ALA A 163 -1.32 23.60 0.90
CA ALA A 163 -0.40 24.05 -0.14
C ALA A 163 1.02 23.93 0.43
N ILE A 164 1.93 23.40 -0.37
CA ILE A 164 3.34 23.37 -0.03
C ILE A 164 3.82 24.82 0.03
N SER A 165 4.26 25.30 1.20
CA SER A 165 4.79 26.66 1.30
C SER A 165 6.30 26.73 1.00
N ASP A 166 7.02 25.62 1.16
CA ASP A 166 8.42 25.47 0.76
C ASP A 166 8.84 24.01 0.48
N ARG A 167 10.07 23.84 -0.05
CA ARG A 167 10.67 22.54 -0.41
C ARG A 167 10.87 21.58 0.78
N PHE A 168 10.86 22.07 2.00
CA PHE A 168 11.01 21.26 3.20
C PHE A 168 9.65 20.67 3.62
N GLU A 169 8.60 21.49 3.66
CA GLU A 169 7.22 21.05 3.91
C GLU A 169 6.72 20.04 2.87
N GLU A 170 7.20 20.17 1.63
CA GLU A 170 7.03 19.23 0.51
C GLU A 170 7.28 17.77 0.92
N LYS A 171 8.31 17.53 1.74
CA LYS A 171 8.75 16.20 2.16
C LYS A 171 8.15 15.77 3.50
N MET A 172 7.89 16.71 4.41
CA MET A 172 7.43 16.40 5.77
C MET A 172 6.15 15.59 5.80
N PHE A 173 5.15 15.90 4.96
CA PHE A 173 3.90 15.13 4.94
C PHE A 173 4.12 13.64 4.69
N HIS A 174 4.94 13.33 3.68
CA HIS A 174 5.17 11.95 3.26
C HIS A 174 5.96 11.18 4.32
N VAL A 175 6.96 11.83 4.92
CA VAL A 175 7.74 11.26 6.03
C VAL A 175 6.85 11.03 7.25
N ILE A 176 6.17 12.07 7.75
CA ILE A 176 5.27 11.97 8.93
C ILE A 176 4.23 10.87 8.71
N ARG A 177 3.58 10.85 7.54
CA ARG A 177 2.56 9.84 7.23
C ARG A 177 3.16 8.44 7.24
N ALA A 178 4.30 8.22 6.59
CA ALA A 178 4.92 6.90 6.51
C ALA A 178 5.34 6.40 7.91
N PHE A 179 5.90 7.28 8.76
CA PHE A 179 6.20 6.97 10.17
C PHE A 179 4.93 6.65 10.98
N HIS A 180 3.84 7.41 10.82
CA HIS A 180 2.58 7.17 11.54
C HIS A 180 1.92 5.82 11.23
N VAL A 181 2.20 5.24 10.07
CA VAL A 181 1.65 3.93 9.66
C VAL A 181 2.70 2.82 9.72
N ALA A 182 3.94 3.10 10.11
CA ALA A 182 4.95 2.08 10.32
C ALA A 182 4.44 1.06 11.35
N GLY A 183 4.61 -0.24 11.08
CA GLY A 183 4.04 -1.32 11.88
C GLY A 183 2.52 -1.53 11.75
N ARG A 184 1.79 -0.65 11.07
CA ARG A 184 0.32 -0.75 10.86
C ARG A 184 -0.07 -0.86 9.38
N CYS A 185 0.85 -0.54 8.47
CA CYS A 185 0.63 -0.64 7.03
C CYS A 185 0.46 -2.11 6.61
N THR A 186 -0.70 -2.43 6.02
CA THR A 186 -1.03 -3.76 5.52
C THR A 186 -0.50 -4.03 4.11
N ASP A 187 0.30 -3.12 3.54
CA ASP A 187 0.88 -3.25 2.19
C ASP A 187 -0.19 -3.43 1.09
N CYS A 188 -1.30 -2.70 1.18
CA CYS A 188 -2.40 -2.80 0.21
C CYS A 188 -2.21 -1.94 -1.05
N GLY A 189 -1.21 -1.05 -1.06
CA GLY A 189 -0.89 -0.18 -2.22
C GLY A 189 -1.95 0.88 -2.58
N GLU A 190 -3.04 1.00 -1.82
CA GLU A 190 -4.12 1.96 -2.11
C GLU A 190 -3.62 3.41 -2.16
N CYS A 191 -2.64 3.75 -1.32
CA CYS A 191 -2.07 5.11 -1.26
C CYS A 191 -1.42 5.57 -2.58
N SER A 192 -0.81 4.66 -3.34
CA SER A 192 -0.28 4.95 -4.68
C SER A 192 -1.38 4.94 -5.73
N ARG A 193 -2.30 3.97 -5.67
CA ARG A 193 -3.40 3.85 -6.64
C ARG A 193 -4.26 5.11 -6.71
N VAL A 194 -4.59 5.71 -5.56
CA VAL A 194 -5.44 6.91 -5.54
C VAL A 194 -4.68 8.21 -5.76
N CYS A 195 -3.36 8.16 -5.93
CA CYS A 195 -2.57 9.36 -6.13
C CYS A 195 -2.77 9.87 -7.56
N PRO A 196 -3.38 11.05 -7.78
CA PRO A 196 -3.59 11.58 -9.13
C PRO A 196 -2.28 12.01 -9.83
N GLN A 197 -1.15 11.91 -9.14
CA GLN A 197 0.19 12.24 -9.64
C GLN A 197 1.07 10.99 -9.76
N ASN A 198 0.47 9.81 -9.58
CA ASN A 198 1.12 8.51 -9.68
C ASN A 198 2.40 8.39 -8.84
N ILE A 199 2.39 8.96 -7.63
CA ILE A 199 3.54 8.90 -6.72
C ILE A 199 3.59 7.49 -6.08
N PRO A 200 4.74 6.80 -6.12
CA PRO A 200 4.90 5.44 -5.60
C PRO A 200 5.07 5.42 -4.07
N LEU A 201 4.14 6.05 -3.35
CA LEU A 201 4.08 6.12 -1.87
C LEU A 201 4.15 4.74 -1.19
N HIS A 202 3.71 3.67 -1.85
CA HIS A 202 3.83 2.32 -1.33
C HIS A 202 5.30 1.92 -1.08
N LEU A 203 6.27 2.42 -1.85
CA LEU A 203 7.69 2.11 -1.66
C LEU A 203 8.23 2.61 -0.32
N LEU A 204 7.81 3.80 0.15
CA LEU A 204 8.17 4.28 1.50
C LEU A 204 7.68 3.30 2.58
N ASN A 205 6.43 2.84 2.45
CA ASN A 205 5.85 1.94 3.45
C ASN A 205 6.47 0.54 3.37
N ARG A 206 6.81 0.07 2.17
CA ARG A 206 7.50 -1.21 1.98
C ARG A 206 8.93 -1.17 2.53
N LYS A 207 9.64 -0.04 2.46
CA LYS A 207 10.91 0.15 3.16
C LYS A 207 10.74 -0.03 4.67
N PHE A 208 9.76 0.62 5.29
CA PHE A 208 9.49 0.40 6.71
C PHE A 208 9.14 -1.05 7.05
N ILE A 209 8.35 -1.72 6.20
CA ILE A 209 8.01 -3.15 6.41
C ILE A 209 9.27 -4.02 6.28
N LYS A 210 10.12 -3.78 5.27
CA LYS A 210 11.38 -4.50 5.07
C LYS A 210 12.30 -4.36 6.28
N ASP A 211 12.49 -3.14 6.77
CA ASP A 211 13.34 -2.87 7.93
C ASP A 211 12.78 -3.50 9.21
N ILE A 212 11.46 -3.41 9.41
CA ILE A 212 10.81 -4.08 10.55
C ILE A 212 11.05 -5.58 10.50
N ASN A 213 10.90 -6.20 9.32
CA ASN A 213 11.13 -7.63 9.14
C ASN A 213 12.59 -8.03 9.36
N GLU A 214 13.53 -7.21 8.89
CA GLU A 214 14.97 -7.45 9.05
C GLU A 214 15.45 -7.29 10.49
N PHE A 215 14.89 -6.34 11.25
CA PHE A 215 15.35 -6.02 12.61
C PHE A 215 14.60 -6.76 13.70
N TYR A 216 13.31 -7.04 13.52
CA TYR A 216 12.44 -7.59 14.58
C TYR A 216 11.80 -8.94 14.18
N GLY A 217 12.18 -9.50 13.03
CA GLY A 217 11.62 -10.74 12.49
C GLY A 217 10.35 -10.54 11.67
N GLU A 218 9.90 -11.61 11.01
CA GLU A 218 8.78 -11.54 10.08
C GLU A 218 7.51 -11.01 10.75
N TYR A 219 7.01 -9.89 10.22
CA TYR A 219 5.80 -9.25 10.72
C TYR A 219 4.91 -8.79 9.57
N GLN A 220 3.60 -9.05 9.71
CA GLN A 220 2.60 -8.59 8.77
C GLN A 220 1.40 -7.97 9.50
N ALA A 221 1.31 -6.64 9.44
CA ALA A 221 0.18 -5.91 9.97
C ALA A 221 -1.14 -6.46 9.40
N GLY A 222 -2.12 -6.65 10.28
CA GLY A 222 -3.44 -7.18 9.95
C GLY A 222 -3.50 -8.69 9.65
N GLU A 223 -2.40 -9.45 9.80
CA GLU A 223 -2.48 -10.91 9.63
C GLU A 223 -3.31 -11.56 10.75
N VAL A 224 -3.01 -11.22 12.00
CA VAL A 224 -3.72 -11.67 13.19
C VAL A 224 -4.30 -10.49 13.94
N VAL A 225 -5.59 -10.57 14.30
CA VAL A 225 -6.27 -9.54 15.10
C VAL A 225 -5.62 -9.45 16.49
N GLY A 226 -5.32 -8.24 16.93
CA GLY A 226 -4.70 -8.00 18.24
C GLY A 226 -3.18 -8.20 18.28
N SER A 227 -2.55 -8.59 17.17
CA SER A 227 -1.08 -8.62 17.06
C SER A 227 -0.51 -7.25 17.41
N ARG A 228 0.47 -7.23 18.31
CA ARG A 228 1.24 -6.01 18.59
C ARG A 228 2.24 -5.79 17.45
N ALA A 229 2.37 -4.55 17.01
CA ALA A 229 3.39 -4.20 16.04
C ALA A 229 4.75 -4.08 16.75
N PRO A 230 5.87 -4.45 16.10
CA PRO A 230 7.20 -4.37 16.72
C PRO A 230 7.55 -2.99 17.29
N LEU A 231 7.01 -1.90 16.73
CA LEU A 231 7.24 -0.54 17.23
C LEU A 231 6.56 -0.22 18.57
N VAL A 232 5.63 -1.05 19.02
CA VAL A 232 4.88 -0.88 20.28
C VAL A 232 4.91 -2.16 21.13
N ASP A 233 5.82 -3.07 20.80
CA ASP A 233 6.12 -4.29 21.54
C ASP A 233 7.61 -4.31 21.89
N TYR A 234 8.00 -5.13 22.85
CA TYR A 234 9.39 -5.24 23.29
C TYR A 234 9.76 -6.68 23.56
N THR A 235 10.91 -7.09 23.05
CA THR A 235 11.57 -8.35 23.41
C THR A 235 13.00 -8.12 23.85
N THR A 236 13.55 -9.00 24.70
CA THR A 236 14.95 -8.89 25.15
C THR A 236 15.96 -9.17 24.04
N ASP A 237 15.51 -9.72 22.92
CA ASP A 237 16.32 -10.01 21.75
C ASP A 237 16.22 -8.90 20.67
N ASP A 238 15.47 -7.82 20.97
CA ASP A 238 15.35 -6.67 20.08
C ASP A 238 16.72 -6.00 19.85
N LEU A 239 16.92 -5.54 18.62
CA LEU A 239 18.17 -4.93 18.19
C LEU A 239 18.46 -3.63 18.96
N GLU A 240 19.67 -3.47 19.47
CA GLU A 240 20.11 -2.22 20.10
C GLU A 240 20.18 -1.08 19.05
N PRO A 241 19.83 0.17 19.40
CA PRO A 241 19.80 1.28 18.45
C PRO A 241 21.12 1.51 17.71
N GLY A 242 22.27 1.28 18.37
CA GLY A 242 23.59 1.40 17.74
C GLY A 242 23.80 0.38 16.62
N GLU A 243 23.40 -0.87 16.86
CA GLU A 243 23.48 -1.94 15.86
C GLU A 243 22.50 -1.70 14.70
N ALA A 244 21.35 -1.08 14.96
CA ALA A 244 20.39 -0.69 13.92
C ALA A 244 20.97 0.35 12.97
N VAL A 245 21.71 1.33 13.50
CA VAL A 245 22.40 2.36 12.69
C VAL A 245 23.52 1.72 11.87
N GLU A 246 24.33 0.85 12.46
CA GLU A 246 25.43 0.17 11.75
C GLU A 246 24.91 -0.72 10.61
N LYS A 247 23.85 -1.50 10.85
CA LYS A 247 23.20 -2.32 9.81
C LYS A 247 22.55 -1.46 8.73
N GLY A 248 21.96 -0.32 9.11
CA GLY A 248 21.37 0.64 8.17
C GLY A 248 22.40 1.33 7.26
N VAL A 249 23.62 1.55 7.75
CA VAL A 249 24.74 2.11 6.97
C VAL A 249 25.41 1.04 6.12
N GLY A 250 25.55 -0.19 6.62
CA GLY A 250 26.14 -1.32 5.88
C GLY A 250 25.33 -1.75 4.64
N ASN A 251 24.01 -1.50 4.63
CA ASN A 251 23.15 -1.70 3.45
C ASN A 251 23.21 -0.56 2.42
N ASN A 252 23.95 0.52 2.69
CA ASN A 252 24.17 1.66 1.78
C ASN A 252 25.64 1.78 1.31
N ALA A 253 26.48 0.79 1.61
CA ALA A 253 27.91 0.76 1.25
C ALA A 253 28.17 -0.16 0.05
#